data_AF-A0A852KA88-F1
#
_entry.id   AF-A0A852KA88-F1
#
_cell.length_a   1.000
_cell.length_b   1.000
_cell.length_c   1.000
_cell.angle_alpha   90.00
_cell.angle_beta   90.00
_cell.angle_gamma   90.00
#
_symmetry.space_group_name_H-M   'P 1'
#
loop_
_entity.id
_entity.type
_entity.pdbx_description
1 polymer ?
#
loop_
_entity_poly.entity_id
_entity_poly.type
_entity_poly.pdbx_seq_one_letter_code
_entity_poly.pdbx_strand_id
1 'polypeptide(L)'
;FQYLRRFDQGHNLDTFCYQKLSVEGSPAECLQQLLLHCGITDPSWAELRNFTWFLNVQLRDCEASDFCNPAFVQDTLQGFKGF
;
A
#
# COMPACT_ATOMS: atom_id res chain seq x y z
N PHE A 1 3.91 -1.71 3.30
CA PHE A 1 4.70 -0.58 3.84
C PHE A 1 4.86 0.55 2.84
N GLN A 2 5.56 0.36 1.71
CA GLN A 2 5.86 1.45 0.75
C GLN A 2 4.62 2.22 0.26
N TYR A 3 3.50 1.52 0.03
CA TYR A 3 2.20 2.11 -0.28
C TYR A 3 1.65 2.97 0.87
N LEU A 4 1.52 2.42 2.09
CA LEU A 4 1.06 3.16 3.27
C LEU A 4 1.91 4.41 3.53
N ARG A 5 3.24 4.27 3.45
CA ARG A 5 4.17 5.39 3.64
C ARG A 5 3.89 6.52 2.64
N ARG A 6 3.69 6.20 1.37
CA ARG A 6 3.40 7.19 0.30
C ARG A 6 2.01 7.79 0.45
N PHE A 7 1.04 6.97 0.84
CA PHE A 7 -0.33 7.39 1.12
C PHE A 7 -0.36 8.46 2.23
N ASP A 8 0.30 8.21 3.36
CA ASP A 8 0.39 9.16 4.47
C ASP A 8 1.17 10.44 4.11
N GLN A 9 2.08 10.35 3.13
CA GLN A 9 2.82 11.50 2.60
C GLN A 9 2.02 12.30 1.56
N GLY A 10 0.81 11.86 1.19
CA GLY A 10 0.00 12.50 0.15
C GLY A 10 0.60 12.37 -1.25
N HIS A 11 1.49 11.39 -1.47
CA HIS A 11 2.04 11.14 -2.80
C HIS A 11 0.97 10.51 -3.71
N ASN A 12 0.98 10.89 -4.99
CA ASN A 12 0.15 10.21 -5.99
C ASN A 12 0.64 8.76 -6.16
N LEU A 13 -0.28 7.81 -5.97
CA LEU A 13 0.00 6.37 -6.06
C LEU A 13 -0.25 5.78 -7.46
N ASP A 14 -0.93 6.48 -8.37
CA ASP A 14 -1.39 5.97 -9.67
C ASP A 14 -0.24 5.34 -10.46
N THR A 15 0.90 6.03 -10.49
CA THR A 15 2.10 5.62 -11.22
C THR A 15 3.07 4.78 -10.39
N PHE A 16 2.79 4.58 -9.10
CA PHE A 16 3.62 3.77 -8.23
C PHE A 16 3.28 2.29 -8.40
N CYS A 17 4.32 1.48 -8.57
CA CYS A 17 4.27 0.03 -8.50
C CYS A 17 5.43 -0.47 -7.63
N TYR A 18 5.17 -1.46 -6.80
CA TYR A 18 6.18 -2.07 -5.96
C TYR A 18 7.25 -2.75 -6.81
N GLN A 19 8.52 -2.48 -6.49
CA GLN A 19 9.65 -3.18 -7.08
C GLN A 19 10.08 -4.32 -6.17
N LYS A 20 10.07 -5.55 -6.70
CA LYS A 20 10.44 -6.75 -5.93
C LYS A 20 11.83 -6.59 -5.29
N LEU A 21 11.93 -6.93 -4.01
CA LEU A 21 13.14 -6.79 -3.17
C LEU A 21 13.55 -5.34 -2.85
N SER A 22 12.79 -4.33 -3.30
CA SER A 22 12.98 -2.97 -2.84
C SER A 22 12.67 -2.87 -1.35
N VAL A 23 13.56 -2.25 -0.59
CA VAL A 23 13.44 -1.98 0.83
C VAL A 23 13.52 -0.48 1.04
N GLU A 24 12.60 0.05 1.83
CA GLU A 24 12.57 1.47 2.20
C GLU A 24 12.31 1.58 3.70
N GLY A 25 12.91 2.60 4.32
CA GLY A 25 12.73 2.87 5.75
C GLY A 25 13.34 1.81 6.67
N SER A 26 13.07 1.97 7.95
CA SER A 26 13.49 1.08 9.02
C SER A 26 12.35 0.14 9.47
N PRO A 27 12.66 -0.97 10.14
CA PRO A 27 11.64 -1.84 10.75
C PRO A 27 10.74 -1.09 11.75
N ALA A 28 11.27 -0.08 12.46
CA ALA A 28 10.50 0.72 13.40
C ALA A 28 9.47 1.61 12.68
N GLU A 29 9.87 2.28 11.61
CA GLU A 29 8.94 3.05 10.76
C GLU A 29 7.88 2.14 10.13
N CYS A 30 8.29 0.94 9.71
CA CYS A 30 7.36 -0.08 9.20
C CYS A 30 6.32 -0.45 10.24
N LEU A 31 6.76 -0.80 11.45
CA LEU A 31 5.85 -1.16 12.54
C LEU A 31 4.89 -0.01 12.88
N GLN A 32 5.40 1.22 12.99
CA GLN A 32 4.57 2.40 13.29
C GLN A 32 3.46 2.60 12.25
N GLN A 33 3.80 2.46 10.97
CA GLN A 33 2.83 2.55 9.87
C GLN A 33 1.79 1.43 9.92
N LEU A 34 2.20 0.19 10.21
CA LEU A 34 1.26 -0.92 10.35
C LEU A 34 0.31 -0.72 11.53
N LEU A 35 0.81 -0.26 12.67
CA LEU A 35 0.00 0.04 13.84
C LEU A 35 -1.03 1.14 13.55
N LEU A 36 -0.64 2.20 12.84
CA LEU A 36 -1.54 3.30 12.47
C LEU A 36 -2.71 2.83 11.59
N HIS A 37 -2.45 1.93 10.65
CA HIS A 37 -3.42 1.54 9.61
C HIS A 37 -4.18 0.25 9.90
N CYS A 38 -3.76 -0.56 10.89
CA CYS A 38 -4.43 -1.83 11.18
C CYS A 38 -5.82 -1.69 11.82
N GLY A 39 -6.18 -0.49 12.31
CA GLY A 39 -7.50 -0.19 12.87
C GLY A 39 -7.82 -0.85 14.21
N ILE A 40 -6.85 -1.56 14.81
CA ILE A 40 -6.98 -2.27 16.09
C ILE A 40 -6.11 -1.57 17.13
N THR A 41 -6.66 -1.32 18.32
CA THR A 41 -5.89 -0.78 19.45
C THR A 41 -5.12 -1.91 20.12
N ASP A 42 -3.80 -1.73 20.30
CA ASP A 42 -2.88 -2.71 20.90
C ASP A 42 -2.93 -4.11 20.22
N PRO A 43 -2.64 -4.20 18.91
CA PRO A 43 -2.76 -5.44 18.17
C PRO A 43 -1.65 -6.44 18.54
N SER A 44 -1.99 -7.71 18.53
CA SER A 44 -1.02 -8.81 18.53
C SER A 44 -0.23 -8.87 17.22
N TRP A 45 0.93 -9.54 17.25
CA TRP A 45 1.72 -9.82 16.04
C TRP A 45 0.94 -10.63 14.99
N ALA A 46 0.02 -11.49 15.43
CA ALA A 46 -0.83 -12.26 14.51
C ALA A 46 -1.80 -11.35 13.76
N GLU A 47 -2.40 -10.36 14.42
CA GLU A 47 -3.28 -9.38 13.79
C GLU A 47 -2.52 -8.50 12.81
N LEU A 48 -1.33 -8.01 13.17
CA LEU A 48 -0.47 -7.25 12.25
C LEU A 48 -0.06 -8.09 11.03
N ARG A 49 0.25 -9.38 11.23
CA ARG A 49 0.56 -10.30 10.12
C ARG A 49 -0.66 -10.51 9.22
N ASN A 50 -1.85 -10.68 9.79
CA ASN A 50 -3.08 -10.88 9.01
C ASN A 50 -3.44 -9.62 8.21
N PHE A 51 -3.37 -8.44 8.84
CA PHE A 51 -3.54 -7.14 8.18
C PHE A 51 -2.57 -6.96 7.02
N THR A 52 -1.26 -7.18 7.26
CA THR A 52 -0.24 -7.02 6.21
C THR A 52 -0.42 -8.01 5.06
N TRP A 53 -0.80 -9.26 5.37
CA TRP A 53 -1.08 -10.25 4.35
C TRP A 53 -2.28 -9.86 3.49
N PHE A 54 -3.39 -9.48 4.12
CA PHE A 54 -4.59 -9.00 3.43
C PHE A 54 -4.27 -7.82 2.51
N LEU A 55 -3.62 -6.79 3.04
CA LEU A 55 -3.23 -5.61 2.27
C LEU A 55 -2.29 -5.97 1.11
N ASN A 56 -1.32 -6.87 1.32
CA ASN A 56 -0.40 -7.30 0.28
C ASN A 56 -1.12 -8.00 -0.88
N VAL A 57 -2.13 -8.83 -0.61
CA VAL A 57 -2.94 -9.46 -1.67
C VAL A 57 -3.71 -8.39 -2.44
N GLN A 58 -4.42 -7.49 -1.74
CA GLN A 58 -5.19 -6.42 -2.40
C GLN A 58 -4.32 -5.51 -3.28
N LEU A 59 -3.13 -5.12 -2.81
CA LEU A 59 -2.20 -4.29 -3.58
C LEU A 59 -1.65 -5.02 -4.81
N ARG A 60 -1.37 -6.33 -4.70
CA ARG A 60 -0.93 -7.13 -5.86
C ARG A 60 -2.02 -7.26 -6.92
N ASP A 61 -3.27 -7.47 -6.50
CA ASP A 61 -4.40 -7.55 -7.42
C ASP A 61 -4.67 -6.17 -8.06
N CYS A 62 -4.51 -5.10 -7.27
CA CYS A 62 -4.59 -3.72 -7.75
C CYS A 62 -3.52 -3.42 -8.82
N GLU A 63 -2.26 -3.80 -8.61
CA GLU A 63 -1.19 -3.62 -9.60
C GLU A 63 -1.43 -4.41 -10.90
N ALA A 64 -2.11 -5.56 -10.82
CA ALA A 64 -2.46 -6.40 -11.96
C ALA A 64 -3.74 -5.96 -12.69
N SER A 65 -4.46 -4.98 -12.16
CA SER A 65 -5.74 -4.52 -12.70
C SER A 65 -5.55 -3.56 -13.88
N ASP A 66 -6.36 -3.72 -14.93
CA ASP A 66 -6.40 -2.79 -16.06
C ASP A 66 -6.80 -1.36 -15.65
N PHE A 67 -7.55 -1.21 -14.56
CA PHE A 67 -7.91 0.09 -13.97
C PHE A 67 -6.71 0.83 -13.37
N CYS A 68 -5.60 0.13 -13.14
CA CYS A 68 -4.37 0.70 -12.61
C CYS A 68 -3.28 0.85 -13.67
N ASN A 69 -3.57 0.48 -14.92
CA ASN A 69 -2.63 0.61 -16.02
C ASN A 69 -2.80 1.98 -16.70
N PRO A 70 -1.81 2.89 -16.59
CA PRO A 70 -1.90 4.23 -17.17
C PRO A 70 -2.12 4.22 -18.68
N ALA A 71 -1.70 3.16 -19.38
CA ALA A 71 -1.90 3.01 -20.82
C ALA A 71 -3.38 2.82 -21.20
N PHE A 72 -4.20 2.28 -20.31
CA PHE A 72 -5.63 2.05 -20.56
C PHE A 72 -6.50 3.19 -20.02
N VAL A 73 -6.17 3.70 -18.83
CA VAL A 73 -7.05 4.67 -18.14
C VAL A 73 -6.72 6.13 -18.47
N GLN A 74 -5.51 6.40 -18.97
CA GLN A 74 -5.00 7.74 -19.25
C GLN A 74 -5.25 8.66 -18.03
N ASP A 75 -5.89 9.80 -18.24
CA ASP A 75 -6.18 10.79 -17.19
C ASP A 75 -7.56 10.58 -16.52
N THR A 76 -8.29 9.52 -16.87
CA THR A 76 -9.69 9.35 -16.46
C THR A 76 -9.84 8.87 -15.01
N LEU A 77 -8.87 8.10 -14.50
CA LEU A 77 -8.91 7.48 -13.17
C LEU A 77 -7.77 7.95 -12.26
N GLN A 78 -7.42 9.23 -12.34
CA GLN A 78 -6.44 9.83 -11.43
C GLN A 78 -6.91 9.72 -9.98
N GLY A 79 -6.01 9.30 -9.09
CA GLY A 79 -6.25 9.06 -7.68
C GLY A 79 -6.88 7.70 -7.35
N PHE A 80 -7.11 6.83 -8.34
CA PHE A 80 -7.81 5.56 -8.12
C PHE A 80 -7.09 4.65 -7.12
N LYS A 81 -5.75 4.63 -7.11
CA LYS A 81 -4.98 3.85 -6.13
C LYS A 81 -5.01 4.43 -4.71
N GLY A 82 -5.49 5.67 -4.56
CA GLY A 82 -5.69 6.31 -3.26
C GLY A 82 -7.07 6.07 -2.66
N PHE A 83 -8.02 5.54 -3.42
CA PHE A 83 -9.35 5.12 -2.97
C PHE A 83 -9.31 3.69 -2.42
#